data_AF-A0A1V5XWZ3-F1
#
_entry.id   AF-A0A1V5XWZ3-F1
#
_cell.length_a   1.000
_cell.length_b   1.000
_cell.length_c   1.000
_cell.angle_alpha   90.00
_cell.angle_beta   90.00
_cell.angle_gamma   90.00
#
_symmetry.space_group_name_H-M   'P 1'
#
loop_
_entity.id
_entity.type
_entity.pdbx_description
1 polymer ?
#
loop_
_entity_poly.entity_id
_entity_poly.type
_entity_poly.pdbx_seq_one_letter_code
_entity_poly.pdbx_strand_id
1 'polypeptide(L)'
;MSKKIILFICLYSCAPILLAQITTGTTKRSRTPFNRKETIVIDGEALGINYSTTQTIAIEPARTSPWWAGFEKAYNNSDTMEALLKRAASSAKYKIDVADLMSYYTARKYKTFLNLLEKNIIEESEAGGGKKGEALSDLYACVGLLFMDNLYFSRAEDWFKKSLKADENNKMALLFQSENFAQEGRFDLALANIRPLLVSPYFPVRLSALLSRIEQHQNQISNAIYHWKRVLERIEPSPQETFRLKFLESELYIQRHFLTYSTARYEVRYDPIFEDAKETVISPLLTMVDEVKESLDKRLNASPANKIMILVYSEETFNSLLGGAFRRIEGFFSFEDAKIRLAVKSRSLQDVRFLKSTICHEYIHFLIHYISQGRLRIRWLHEGIASYFEKAETGFDPFADIDQAATRVPVDLSALLQHEITDFGYYQSRLVIEYLVNRRGERQIVEFLKSMGEGDSFEDALYDCFGLTLDEFVRAAGEGNLK
;
A
#
# COMPACT_ATOMS: atom_id res chain seq x y z
N MET A 1 -21.19 18.79 -15.26
CA MET A 1 -20.16 18.86 -14.19
C MET A 1 -20.64 18.03 -13.01
N SER A 2 -20.02 16.86 -12.76
CA SER A 2 -20.19 16.06 -11.52
C SER A 2 -19.25 14.84 -11.59
N LYS A 3 -17.94 15.11 -11.70
CA LYS A 3 -16.87 14.15 -11.39
C LYS A 3 -16.30 14.61 -10.05
N LYS A 4 -16.57 13.93 -8.93
CA LYS A 4 -15.80 14.14 -7.68
C LYS A 4 -16.19 13.13 -6.61
N ILE A 5 -15.15 12.51 -6.03
CA ILE A 5 -15.06 11.66 -4.82
C ILE A 5 -15.12 10.15 -5.06
N ILE A 6 -14.07 9.58 -5.65
CA ILE A 6 -13.73 8.17 -5.42
C ILE A 6 -12.63 8.18 -4.35
N LEU A 7 -12.83 7.46 -3.27
CA LEU A 7 -11.76 7.12 -2.33
C LEU A 7 -10.93 6.00 -2.96
N PHE A 8 -10.19 6.30 -4.04
CA PHE A 8 -9.12 5.40 -4.48
C PHE A 8 -7.95 5.66 -3.55
N ILE A 9 -7.87 4.87 -2.48
CA ILE A 9 -6.64 4.79 -1.73
C ILE A 9 -5.78 3.81 -2.51
N CYS A 10 -4.95 4.31 -3.43
CA CYS A 10 -3.97 3.45 -4.08
C CYS A 10 -2.93 3.09 -3.02
N LEU A 11 -3.13 1.93 -2.39
CA LEU A 11 -2.05 1.18 -1.81
C LEU A 11 -1.02 0.95 -2.94
N TYR A 12 0.26 1.17 -2.65
CA TYR A 12 1.38 0.86 -3.54
C TYR A 12 1.47 -0.65 -3.92
N SER A 13 0.56 -1.47 -3.43
CA SER A 13 0.48 -2.90 -3.63
C SER A 13 -0.60 -3.25 -4.65
N CYS A 14 -0.21 -3.54 -5.89
CA CYS A 14 -0.90 -4.42 -6.86
C CYS A 14 -2.39 -4.16 -7.20
N ALA A 15 -3.04 -3.17 -6.60
CA ALA A 15 -4.42 -2.78 -6.88
C ALA A 15 -4.64 -2.19 -8.29
N PRO A 16 -3.67 -1.54 -8.98
CA PRO A 16 -3.94 -1.01 -10.31
C PRO A 16 -4.01 -2.09 -11.40
N ILE A 17 -3.66 -3.34 -11.11
CA ILE A 17 -3.65 -4.45 -12.09
C ILE A 17 -5.01 -4.63 -12.78
N LEU A 18 -6.11 -4.16 -12.18
CA LEU A 18 -7.45 -4.26 -12.78
C LEU A 18 -7.95 -3.00 -13.52
N LEU A 19 -7.49 -1.79 -13.19
CA LEU A 19 -8.07 -0.59 -13.81
C LEU A 19 -7.65 -0.43 -15.28
N ALA A 20 -6.45 -0.87 -15.64
CA ALA A 20 -5.92 -0.72 -16.99
C ALA A 20 -6.62 -1.62 -18.03
N GLN A 21 -7.18 -2.77 -17.63
CA GLN A 21 -7.91 -3.64 -18.57
C GLN A 21 -9.29 -3.11 -18.99
N ILE A 22 -9.83 -2.12 -18.28
CA ILE A 22 -11.24 -1.72 -18.45
C ILE A 22 -11.39 -0.44 -19.28
N THR A 23 -10.41 0.46 -19.33
CA THR A 23 -10.62 1.79 -19.92
C THR A 23 -10.29 1.93 -21.40
N THR A 24 -9.56 1.01 -22.03
CA THR A 24 -9.28 1.11 -23.47
C THR A 24 -9.20 -0.26 -24.14
N GLY A 25 -10.32 -0.72 -24.69
CA GLY A 25 -10.27 -1.81 -25.66
C GLY A 25 -11.57 -2.56 -25.79
N THR A 26 -12.30 -2.30 -26.87
CA THR A 26 -13.16 -3.32 -27.47
C THR A 26 -12.30 -4.55 -27.79
N THR A 27 -12.13 -5.47 -26.84
CA THR A 27 -11.45 -6.74 -27.10
C THR A 27 -12.30 -7.52 -28.10
N LYS A 28 -11.86 -7.57 -29.36
CA LYS A 28 -12.34 -8.58 -30.30
C LYS A 28 -12.20 -9.94 -29.61
N ARG A 29 -13.33 -10.65 -29.46
CA ARG A 29 -13.38 -12.04 -29.00
C ARG A 29 -12.43 -12.90 -29.85
N SER A 30 -11.24 -13.19 -29.34
CA SER A 30 -10.44 -14.30 -29.82
C SER A 30 -11.11 -15.60 -29.33
N ARG A 31 -11.63 -16.40 -30.27
CA ARG A 31 -12.25 -17.72 -30.04
C ARG A 31 -11.21 -18.83 -30.21
N THR A 32 -10.11 -18.80 -29.47
CA THR A 32 -9.17 -19.93 -29.40
C THR A 32 -8.97 -20.38 -27.96
N PRO A 33 -9.25 -21.65 -27.62
CA PRO A 33 -9.02 -22.16 -26.26
C PRO A 33 -7.50 -22.27 -26.03
N PHE A 34 -6.96 -21.50 -25.09
CA PHE A 34 -5.57 -21.62 -24.64
C PHE A 34 -5.41 -22.90 -23.80
N ASN A 35 -5.09 -24.03 -24.44
CA ASN A 35 -4.57 -25.23 -23.77
C ASN A 35 -3.06 -25.06 -23.53
N ARG A 36 -2.66 -24.12 -22.66
CA ARG A 36 -1.24 -23.97 -22.26
C ARG A 36 -1.02 -24.75 -20.97
N LYS A 37 -0.04 -25.66 -20.95
CA LYS A 37 0.48 -26.26 -19.72
C LYS A 37 1.64 -25.40 -19.24
N GLU A 38 1.65 -25.05 -17.96
CA GLU A 38 2.72 -24.29 -17.35
C GLU A 38 3.33 -25.04 -16.19
N THR A 39 4.66 -25.09 -16.17
CA THR A 39 5.42 -25.63 -15.06
C THR A 39 5.71 -24.51 -14.07
N ILE A 40 5.06 -24.56 -12.91
CA ILE A 40 5.35 -23.69 -11.77
C ILE A 40 6.42 -24.39 -10.93
N VAL A 41 7.52 -23.69 -10.67
CA VAL A 41 8.56 -24.14 -9.73
C VAL A 41 8.36 -23.36 -8.45
N ILE A 42 7.94 -24.05 -7.40
CA ILE A 42 7.90 -23.52 -6.04
C ILE A 42 9.14 -24.07 -5.34
N ASP A 43 10.13 -23.22 -5.13
CA ASP A 43 11.28 -23.57 -4.34
C ASP A 43 10.92 -23.47 -2.85
N GLY A 44 10.61 -24.61 -2.24
CA GLY A 44 10.18 -24.70 -0.86
C GLY A 44 11.27 -24.28 0.11
N GLU A 45 12.53 -24.64 -0.16
CA GLU A 45 13.66 -24.24 0.69
C GLU A 45 13.80 -22.71 0.75
N ALA A 46 13.64 -22.03 -0.38
CA ALA A 46 13.69 -20.56 -0.45
C ALA A 46 12.50 -19.86 0.25
N LEU A 47 11.38 -20.56 0.43
CA LEU A 47 10.16 -20.07 1.08
C LEU A 47 9.97 -20.59 2.52
N GLY A 48 10.95 -21.34 3.07
CA GLY A 48 10.83 -21.95 4.40
C GLY A 48 9.75 -23.04 4.50
N ILE A 49 9.45 -23.71 3.39
CA ILE A 49 8.48 -24.80 3.27
C ILE A 49 9.26 -26.12 3.08
N ASN A 50 8.91 -27.16 3.85
CA ASN A 50 9.61 -28.47 3.84
C ASN A 50 9.47 -29.29 2.54
N TYR A 51 9.02 -28.68 1.44
CA TYR A 51 8.97 -29.33 0.13
C TYR A 51 9.14 -28.31 -0.99
N SER A 52 10.07 -28.58 -1.91
CA SER A 52 10.11 -27.92 -3.22
C SER A 52 9.24 -28.72 -4.19
N THR A 53 8.42 -28.06 -5.00
CA THR A 53 7.57 -28.75 -5.98
C THR A 53 7.66 -28.08 -7.34
N THR A 54 7.78 -28.93 -8.35
CA THR A 54 7.71 -28.55 -9.77
C THR A 54 6.43 -29.18 -10.31
N GLN A 55 5.40 -28.36 -10.54
CA GLN A 55 4.12 -28.84 -11.05
C GLN A 55 3.80 -28.26 -12.42
N THR A 56 3.52 -29.15 -13.37
CA THR A 56 2.97 -28.78 -14.67
C THR A 56 1.46 -28.74 -14.57
N ILE A 57 0.91 -27.53 -14.45
CA ILE A 57 -0.51 -27.26 -14.31
C ILE A 57 -1.08 -26.92 -15.68
N ALA A 58 -2.20 -27.52 -16.06
CA ALA A 58 -2.97 -27.06 -17.20
C ALA A 58 -3.62 -25.72 -16.84
N ILE A 59 -3.33 -24.66 -17.58
CA ILE A 59 -4.05 -23.40 -17.44
C ILE A 59 -5.42 -23.62 -18.06
N GLU A 60 -6.41 -24.01 -17.25
CA GLU A 60 -7.80 -23.88 -17.69
C GLU A 60 -8.14 -22.39 -17.83
N PRO A 61 -8.88 -21.96 -18.87
CA PRO A 61 -9.47 -20.63 -18.86
C PRO A 61 -10.27 -20.51 -17.58
N ALA A 62 -9.89 -19.54 -16.75
CA ALA A 62 -10.33 -19.40 -15.37
C ALA A 62 -11.82 -19.73 -15.26
N ARG A 63 -12.15 -20.92 -14.73
CA ARG A 63 -13.47 -21.15 -14.14
C ARG A 63 -13.47 -20.36 -12.84
N THR A 64 -13.52 -19.05 -12.96
CA THR A 64 -13.87 -18.17 -11.85
C THR A 64 -15.16 -18.72 -11.24
N SER A 65 -15.25 -18.77 -9.91
CA SER A 65 -16.57 -18.94 -9.29
C SER A 65 -17.50 -17.94 -9.99
N PRO A 66 -18.71 -18.34 -10.41
CA PRO A 66 -19.67 -17.40 -10.99
C PRO A 66 -19.90 -16.16 -10.11
N TRP A 67 -19.64 -16.28 -8.80
CA TRP A 67 -19.58 -15.15 -7.86
C TRP A 67 -18.46 -14.18 -8.17
N TRP A 68 -17.22 -14.62 -8.43
CA TRP A 68 -16.08 -13.75 -8.71
C TRP A 68 -16.25 -12.95 -10.00
N ALA A 69 -16.64 -13.60 -11.11
CA ALA A 69 -16.89 -12.89 -12.38
C ALA A 69 -18.04 -11.88 -12.26
N GLY A 70 -19.04 -12.19 -11.44
CA GLY A 70 -20.10 -11.25 -11.07
C GLY A 70 -19.58 -10.12 -10.19
N PHE A 71 -18.73 -10.41 -9.19
CA PHE A 71 -18.15 -9.47 -8.25
C PHE A 71 -17.18 -8.49 -8.89
N GLU A 72 -16.26 -8.97 -9.71
CA GLU A 72 -15.31 -8.11 -10.41
C GLU A 72 -16.02 -7.09 -11.32
N LYS A 73 -17.14 -7.51 -11.92
CA LYS A 73 -18.01 -6.62 -12.69
C LYS A 73 -18.89 -5.72 -11.79
N ALA A 74 -19.31 -6.21 -10.63
CA ALA A 74 -20.07 -5.49 -9.58
C ALA A 74 -19.32 -4.39 -8.90
N TYR A 75 -18.10 -4.69 -8.51
CA TYR A 75 -17.20 -3.79 -7.83
C TYR A 75 -16.96 -2.52 -8.67
N ASN A 76 -16.90 -2.69 -9.99
CA ASN A 76 -16.69 -1.59 -10.94
C ASN A 76 -17.98 -0.95 -11.47
N ASN A 77 -19.19 -1.42 -11.08
CA ASN A 77 -20.47 -0.92 -11.59
C ASN A 77 -21.61 -1.07 -10.55
N SER A 78 -22.24 0.05 -10.17
CA SER A 78 -23.37 0.10 -9.22
C SER A 78 -24.50 -0.88 -9.55
N ASP A 79 -24.84 -1.05 -10.83
CA ASP A 79 -25.91 -1.95 -11.27
C ASP A 79 -25.55 -3.41 -11.01
N THR A 80 -24.25 -3.71 -11.06
CA THR A 80 -23.73 -5.06 -10.87
C THR A 80 -23.49 -5.35 -9.37
N MET A 81 -23.17 -4.33 -8.54
CA MET A 81 -23.19 -4.42 -7.06
C MET A 81 -24.61 -4.68 -6.52
N GLU A 82 -25.60 -3.96 -7.04
CA GLU A 82 -27.00 -4.19 -6.70
C GLU A 82 -27.43 -5.62 -7.05
N ALA A 83 -27.04 -6.12 -8.22
CA ALA A 83 -27.33 -7.50 -8.63
C ALA A 83 -26.68 -8.54 -7.69
N LEU A 84 -25.49 -8.24 -7.17
CA LEU A 84 -24.77 -9.12 -6.24
C LEU A 84 -25.44 -9.15 -4.87
N LEU A 85 -25.81 -7.98 -4.35
CA LEU A 85 -26.59 -7.88 -3.11
C LEU A 85 -27.97 -8.52 -3.24
N LYS A 86 -28.67 -8.37 -4.37
CA LYS A 86 -29.94 -9.06 -4.66
C LYS A 86 -29.77 -10.59 -4.73
N ARG A 87 -28.66 -11.06 -5.29
CA ARG A 87 -28.36 -12.50 -5.38
C ARG A 87 -27.99 -13.09 -4.02
N ALA A 88 -27.28 -12.35 -3.19
CA ALA A 88 -27.04 -12.70 -1.78
C ALA A 88 -28.35 -12.69 -0.98
N ALA A 89 -29.16 -11.62 -1.10
CA ALA A 89 -30.45 -11.50 -0.43
C ALA A 89 -31.44 -12.62 -0.80
N SER A 90 -31.33 -13.19 -2.00
CA SER A 90 -32.18 -14.30 -2.45
C SER A 90 -31.67 -15.69 -2.06
N SER A 91 -30.42 -15.84 -1.59
CA SER A 91 -29.82 -17.14 -1.26
C SER A 91 -29.93 -17.54 0.22
N ALA A 92 -30.19 -16.61 1.14
CA ALA A 92 -30.46 -16.93 2.55
C ALA A 92 -31.57 -16.03 3.15
N LYS A 93 -31.91 -16.29 4.42
CA LYS A 93 -32.96 -15.57 5.19
C LYS A 93 -32.54 -14.14 5.54
N TYR A 94 -32.13 -13.34 4.56
CA TYR A 94 -31.63 -11.98 4.80
C TYR A 94 -32.78 -10.97 4.85
N LYS A 95 -32.68 -9.99 5.77
CA LYS A 95 -33.50 -8.77 5.76
C LYS A 95 -32.70 -7.60 5.17
N ILE A 96 -32.13 -7.81 3.99
CA ILE A 96 -31.38 -6.76 3.31
C ILE A 96 -32.35 -5.94 2.46
N ASP A 97 -32.59 -4.69 2.86
CA ASP A 97 -33.15 -3.69 1.94
C ASP A 97 -32.03 -3.23 1.01
N VAL A 98 -31.95 -3.89 -0.16
CA VAL A 98 -30.91 -3.59 -1.15
C VAL A 98 -31.05 -2.16 -1.68
N ALA A 99 -32.27 -1.63 -1.78
CA ALA A 99 -32.49 -0.28 -2.28
C ALA A 99 -31.97 0.76 -1.28
N ASP A 100 -32.24 0.56 0.01
CA ASP A 100 -31.72 1.42 1.08
C ASP A 100 -30.18 1.36 1.13
N LEU A 101 -29.58 0.17 1.14
CA LEU A 101 -28.11 0.01 1.07
C LEU A 101 -27.50 0.71 -0.15
N MET A 102 -28.07 0.48 -1.34
CA MET A 102 -27.56 1.08 -2.58
C MET A 102 -27.72 2.60 -2.60
N SER A 103 -28.66 3.17 -1.83
CA SER A 103 -28.76 4.62 -1.67
C SER A 103 -27.52 5.19 -0.98
N TYR A 104 -27.00 4.54 0.06
CA TYR A 104 -25.76 4.94 0.74
C TYR A 104 -24.52 4.70 -0.12
N TYR A 105 -24.46 3.58 -0.85
CA TYR A 105 -23.37 3.29 -1.78
C TYR A 105 -23.29 4.34 -2.90
N THR A 106 -24.43 4.66 -3.51
CA THR A 106 -24.53 5.67 -4.58
C THR A 106 -24.26 7.08 -4.05
N ALA A 107 -24.75 7.39 -2.85
CA ALA A 107 -24.45 8.63 -2.13
C ALA A 107 -23.04 8.67 -1.52
N ARG A 108 -22.23 7.61 -1.71
CA ARG A 108 -20.83 7.52 -1.27
C ARG A 108 -20.63 7.62 0.24
N LYS A 109 -21.66 7.25 1.00
CA LYS A 109 -21.64 7.13 2.45
C LYS A 109 -21.14 5.73 2.85
N TYR A 110 -19.92 5.39 2.45
CA TYR A 110 -19.38 4.01 2.54
C TYR A 110 -19.36 3.46 3.96
N LYS A 111 -19.00 4.27 4.98
CA LYS A 111 -19.08 3.85 6.40
C LYS A 111 -20.49 3.44 6.80
N THR A 112 -21.51 4.20 6.38
CA THR A 112 -22.91 3.88 6.67
C THR A 112 -23.37 2.64 5.90
N PHE A 113 -23.00 2.57 4.61
CA PHE A 113 -23.25 1.39 3.77
C PHE A 113 -22.67 0.11 4.38
N LEU A 114 -21.39 0.13 4.77
CA LEU A 114 -20.70 -1.03 5.34
C LEU A 114 -21.29 -1.44 6.70
N ASN A 115 -21.59 -0.49 7.59
CA ASN A 115 -22.23 -0.79 8.87
C ASN A 115 -23.64 -1.38 8.70
N LEU A 116 -24.43 -0.87 7.74
CA LEU A 116 -25.74 -1.42 7.43
C LEU A 116 -25.65 -2.78 6.75
N LEU A 117 -24.67 -2.99 5.86
CA LEU A 117 -24.41 -4.27 5.21
C LEU A 117 -24.08 -5.32 6.29
N GLU A 118 -23.16 -5.02 7.18
CA GLU A 118 -22.77 -5.86 8.32
C GLU A 118 -23.96 -6.18 9.24
N LYS A 119 -24.75 -5.19 9.62
CA LYS A 119 -25.94 -5.37 10.48
C LYS A 119 -27.03 -6.23 9.83
N ASN A 120 -27.18 -6.16 8.52
CA ASN A 120 -28.23 -6.87 7.78
C ASN A 120 -27.81 -8.26 7.29
N ILE A 121 -26.51 -8.57 7.33
CA ILE A 121 -26.00 -9.93 7.13
C ILE A 121 -26.19 -10.68 8.45
N ILE A 122 -27.16 -11.59 8.46
CA ILE A 122 -27.39 -12.49 9.60
C ILE A 122 -26.30 -13.58 9.56
N GLU A 123 -25.58 -13.75 10.67
CA GLU A 123 -24.77 -14.95 10.89
C GLU A 123 -25.73 -16.14 10.98
N GLU A 124 -25.88 -16.91 9.90
CA GLU A 124 -26.57 -18.20 10.00
C GLU A 124 -25.67 -19.10 10.86
N SER A 125 -26.04 -19.26 12.13
CA SER A 125 -25.52 -20.32 12.98
C SER A 125 -25.82 -21.64 12.28
N GLU A 126 -24.76 -22.41 12.02
CA GLU A 126 -24.77 -23.74 11.41
C GLU A 126 -24.79 -23.73 9.88
N ALA A 127 -23.60 -23.49 9.31
CA ALA A 127 -23.25 -23.85 7.95
C ALA A 127 -23.59 -25.33 7.69
N GLY A 128 -24.75 -25.58 7.11
CA GLY A 128 -25.05 -26.86 6.49
C GLY A 128 -24.06 -27.06 5.35
N GLY A 129 -23.24 -28.12 5.43
CA GLY A 129 -22.25 -28.45 4.40
C GLY A 129 -22.87 -28.57 3.00
N GLY A 130 -22.04 -28.34 1.98
CA GLY A 130 -22.44 -28.36 0.55
C GLY A 130 -22.64 -26.96 -0.04
N LYS A 131 -23.38 -26.86 -1.15
CA LYS A 131 -23.50 -25.64 -1.98
C LYS A 131 -23.99 -24.37 -1.26
N LYS A 132 -24.70 -24.50 -0.12
CA LYS A 132 -25.15 -23.36 0.68
C LYS A 132 -24.00 -22.74 1.48
N GLY A 133 -23.11 -23.56 2.04
CA GLY A 133 -21.90 -23.10 2.71
C GLY A 133 -20.93 -22.39 1.76
N GLU A 134 -20.74 -22.92 0.55
CA GLU A 134 -19.90 -22.29 -0.48
C GLU A 134 -20.41 -20.89 -0.88
N ALA A 135 -21.71 -20.74 -1.12
CA ALA A 135 -22.31 -19.45 -1.48
C ALA A 135 -22.23 -18.42 -0.33
N LEU A 136 -22.37 -18.88 0.91
CA LEU A 136 -22.21 -18.04 2.10
C LEU A 136 -20.76 -17.61 2.28
N SER A 137 -19.82 -18.53 2.06
CA SER A 137 -18.39 -18.27 2.10
C SER A 137 -17.98 -17.23 1.05
N ASP A 138 -18.45 -17.35 -0.19
CA ASP A 138 -18.21 -16.38 -1.27
C ASP A 138 -18.73 -14.98 -0.91
N LEU A 139 -19.91 -14.88 -0.28
CA LEU A 139 -20.45 -13.61 0.21
C LEU A 139 -19.54 -12.99 1.28
N TYR A 140 -19.15 -13.76 2.29
CA TYR A 140 -18.25 -13.28 3.35
C TYR A 140 -16.91 -12.81 2.80
N ALA A 141 -16.35 -13.51 1.81
CA ALA A 141 -15.12 -13.08 1.12
C ALA A 141 -15.31 -11.73 0.40
N CYS A 142 -16.45 -11.55 -0.28
CA CYS A 142 -16.77 -10.28 -0.96
C CYS A 142 -16.91 -9.11 0.03
N VAL A 143 -17.54 -9.35 1.19
CA VAL A 143 -17.68 -8.34 2.25
C VAL A 143 -16.33 -7.99 2.86
N GLY A 144 -15.48 -9.00 3.12
CA GLY A 144 -14.11 -8.78 3.59
C GLY A 144 -13.30 -7.91 2.62
N LEU A 145 -13.42 -8.18 1.32
CA LEU A 145 -12.78 -7.37 0.27
C LEU A 145 -13.28 -5.92 0.29
N LEU A 146 -14.59 -5.68 0.43
CA LEU A 146 -15.14 -4.32 0.55
C LEU A 146 -14.57 -3.56 1.77
N PHE A 147 -14.45 -4.22 2.92
CA PHE A 147 -13.83 -3.61 4.09
C PHE A 147 -12.33 -3.34 3.86
N MET A 148 -11.60 -4.28 3.26
CA MET A 148 -10.17 -4.14 2.94
C MET A 148 -9.91 -2.96 2.00
N ASP A 149 -10.72 -2.83 0.94
CA ASP A 149 -10.60 -1.74 -0.05
C ASP A 149 -10.93 -0.35 0.56
N ASN A 150 -11.69 -0.33 1.66
CA ASN A 150 -11.96 0.88 2.45
C ASN A 150 -11.03 1.02 3.67
N LEU A 151 -9.91 0.29 3.72
CA LEU A 151 -8.90 0.27 4.80
C LEU A 151 -9.38 -0.21 6.18
N TYR A 152 -10.54 -0.84 6.27
CA TYR A 152 -11.00 -1.47 7.52
C TYR A 152 -10.39 -2.88 7.65
N PHE A 153 -9.05 -2.97 7.71
CA PHE A 153 -8.30 -4.23 7.63
C PHE A 153 -8.66 -5.24 8.74
N SER A 154 -8.93 -4.76 9.96
CA SER A 154 -9.36 -5.60 11.07
C SER A 154 -10.74 -6.24 10.81
N ARG A 155 -11.71 -5.43 10.39
CA ARG A 155 -13.04 -5.94 10.02
C ARG A 155 -12.97 -6.87 8.80
N ALA A 156 -12.13 -6.53 7.82
CA ALA A 156 -11.89 -7.38 6.66
C ALA A 156 -11.39 -8.77 7.07
N GLU A 157 -10.42 -8.84 7.99
CA GLU A 157 -9.91 -10.10 8.53
C GLU A 157 -11.01 -10.94 9.19
N ASP A 158 -11.89 -10.33 9.98
CA ASP A 158 -13.02 -11.03 10.61
C ASP A 158 -13.97 -11.63 9.57
N TRP A 159 -14.27 -10.91 8.50
CA TRP A 159 -15.08 -11.42 7.39
C TRP A 159 -14.40 -12.54 6.62
N PHE A 160 -13.10 -12.44 6.37
CA PHE A 160 -12.35 -13.55 5.75
C PHE A 160 -12.30 -14.78 6.66
N LYS A 161 -12.16 -14.62 7.98
CA LYS A 161 -12.25 -15.74 8.94
C LYS A 161 -13.63 -16.41 8.90
N LYS A 162 -14.72 -15.63 8.83
CA LYS A 162 -16.08 -16.17 8.66
C LYS A 162 -16.20 -16.93 7.34
N SER A 163 -15.64 -16.41 6.25
CA SER A 163 -15.61 -17.07 4.94
C SER A 163 -14.90 -18.42 5.00
N LEU A 164 -13.70 -18.47 5.57
CA LEU A 164 -12.91 -19.70 5.69
C LEU A 164 -13.48 -20.71 6.69
N LYS A 165 -14.25 -20.24 7.68
CA LYS A 165 -15.03 -21.14 8.56
C LYS A 165 -16.18 -21.82 7.82
N ALA A 166 -16.78 -21.14 6.82
CA ALA A 166 -17.86 -21.69 6.01
C ALA A 166 -17.35 -22.59 4.86
N ASP A 167 -16.18 -22.26 4.28
CA ASP A 167 -15.45 -23.09 3.32
C ASP A 167 -13.94 -22.80 3.44
N GLU A 168 -13.19 -23.74 4.02
CA GLU A 168 -11.75 -23.63 4.24
C GLU A 168 -10.94 -23.53 2.94
N ASN A 169 -11.52 -23.97 1.82
CA ASN A 169 -10.89 -23.96 0.50
C ASN A 169 -11.34 -22.78 -0.35
N ASN A 170 -12.04 -21.79 0.23
CA ASN A 170 -12.47 -20.61 -0.50
C ASN A 170 -11.26 -19.81 -1.00
N LYS A 171 -11.02 -19.92 -2.30
CA LYS A 171 -9.83 -19.33 -2.95
C LYS A 171 -9.82 -17.81 -2.90
N MET A 172 -10.98 -17.15 -2.90
CA MET A 172 -11.05 -15.69 -2.77
C MET A 172 -10.66 -15.28 -1.36
N ALA A 173 -11.22 -15.94 -0.34
CA ALA A 173 -10.89 -15.64 1.05
C ALA A 173 -9.41 -15.90 1.36
N LEU A 174 -8.86 -17.03 0.92
CA LEU A 174 -7.42 -17.32 1.06
C LEU A 174 -6.56 -16.25 0.39
N LEU A 175 -6.88 -15.84 -0.84
CA LEU A 175 -6.11 -14.81 -1.54
C LEU A 175 -6.20 -13.44 -0.85
N PHE A 176 -7.41 -12.92 -0.67
CA PHE A 176 -7.62 -11.56 -0.18
C PHE A 176 -7.26 -11.41 1.29
N GLN A 177 -7.42 -12.44 2.11
CA GLN A 177 -6.91 -12.41 3.47
C GLN A 177 -5.39 -12.40 3.50
N SER A 178 -4.73 -13.12 2.58
CA SER A 178 -3.26 -13.07 2.48
C SER A 178 -2.78 -11.71 1.99
N GLU A 179 -3.50 -11.07 1.05
CA GLU A 179 -3.25 -9.69 0.67
C GLU A 179 -3.46 -8.73 1.86
N ASN A 180 -4.53 -8.90 2.64
CA ASN A 180 -4.81 -8.14 3.86
C ASN A 180 -3.66 -8.25 4.87
N PHE A 181 -3.20 -9.47 5.16
CA PHE A 181 -2.03 -9.70 6.01
C PHE A 181 -0.78 -9.02 5.46
N ALA A 182 -0.52 -9.12 4.15
CA ALA A 182 0.61 -8.44 3.53
C ALA A 182 0.48 -6.90 3.60
N GLN A 183 -0.73 -6.33 3.55
CA GLN A 183 -0.92 -4.89 3.78
C GLN A 183 -0.51 -4.47 5.19
N GLU A 184 -0.86 -5.29 6.18
CA GLU A 184 -0.51 -5.10 7.58
C GLU A 184 0.94 -5.52 7.91
N GLY A 185 1.77 -5.86 6.92
CA GLY A 185 3.15 -6.31 7.14
C GLY A 185 3.30 -7.71 7.75
N ARG A 186 2.20 -8.47 7.90
CA ARG A 186 2.15 -9.83 8.44
C ARG A 186 2.49 -10.87 7.37
N PHE A 187 3.67 -10.77 6.75
CA PHE A 187 4.05 -11.58 5.60
C PHE A 187 4.12 -13.09 5.89
N ASP A 188 4.49 -13.50 7.10
CA ASP A 188 4.50 -14.92 7.48
C ASP A 188 3.09 -15.52 7.49
N LEU A 189 2.11 -14.77 7.98
CA LEU A 189 0.71 -15.17 7.96
C LEU A 189 0.14 -15.15 6.54
N ALA A 190 0.53 -14.17 5.72
CA ALA A 190 0.18 -14.15 4.30
C ALA A 190 0.70 -15.41 3.58
N LEU A 191 1.96 -15.79 3.80
CA LEU A 191 2.56 -16.96 3.17
C LEU A 191 1.92 -18.27 3.66
N ALA A 192 1.65 -18.40 4.96
CA ALA A 192 0.98 -19.57 5.52
C ALA A 192 -0.44 -19.73 4.94
N ASN A 193 -1.19 -18.64 4.84
CA ASN A 193 -2.57 -18.64 4.37
C ASN A 193 -2.69 -18.87 2.85
N ILE A 194 -1.73 -18.38 2.05
CA ILE A 194 -1.76 -18.54 0.58
C ILE A 194 -1.25 -19.91 0.12
N ARG A 195 -0.63 -20.71 1.00
CA ARG A 195 -0.03 -22.02 0.66
C ARG A 195 -0.96 -22.96 -0.13
N PRO A 196 -2.27 -23.10 0.18
CA PRO A 196 -3.18 -23.95 -0.59
C PRO A 196 -3.38 -23.47 -2.04
N LEU A 197 -3.14 -22.19 -2.33
CA LEU A 197 -3.29 -21.62 -3.67
C LEU A 197 -2.05 -21.73 -4.55
N LEU A 198 -0.89 -22.12 -4.01
CA LEU A 198 0.36 -22.19 -4.80
C LEU A 198 0.28 -23.20 -5.96
N VAL A 199 -0.54 -24.25 -5.81
CA VAL A 199 -0.79 -25.28 -6.84
C VAL A 199 -2.09 -25.02 -7.62
N SER A 200 -2.71 -23.86 -7.42
CA SER A 200 -4.02 -23.52 -7.98
C SER A 200 -3.85 -22.73 -9.28
N PRO A 201 -4.62 -23.02 -10.35
CA PRO A 201 -4.62 -22.20 -11.57
C PRO A 201 -5.37 -20.86 -11.39
N TYR A 202 -5.83 -20.55 -10.18
CA TYR A 202 -6.67 -19.39 -9.89
C TYR A 202 -5.83 -18.17 -9.51
N PHE A 203 -6.26 -16.99 -9.99
CA PHE A 203 -5.61 -15.71 -9.71
C PHE A 203 -4.10 -15.65 -9.98
N PRO A 204 -3.59 -16.21 -11.09
CA PRO A 204 -2.15 -16.38 -11.30
C PRO A 204 -1.38 -15.04 -11.28
N VAL A 205 -2.02 -13.94 -11.68
CA VAL A 205 -1.43 -12.59 -11.63
C VAL A 205 -1.30 -12.09 -10.19
N ARG A 206 -2.41 -12.04 -9.43
CA ARG A 206 -2.41 -11.58 -8.03
C ARG A 206 -1.55 -12.45 -7.13
N LEU A 207 -1.61 -13.77 -7.32
CA LEU A 207 -0.78 -14.71 -6.58
C LEU A 207 0.72 -14.46 -6.81
N SER A 208 1.13 -14.31 -8.07
CA SER A 208 2.53 -13.99 -8.40
C SER A 208 2.94 -12.63 -7.84
N ALA A 209 2.05 -11.64 -7.88
CA ALA A 209 2.31 -10.32 -7.35
C ALA A 209 2.48 -10.33 -5.81
N LEU A 210 1.64 -11.09 -5.10
CA LEU A 210 1.72 -11.28 -3.66
C LEU A 210 3.00 -12.04 -3.25
N LEU A 211 3.33 -13.13 -3.96
CA LEU A 211 4.57 -13.89 -3.73
C LEU A 211 5.79 -13.02 -3.94
N SER A 212 5.83 -12.24 -5.02
CA SER A 212 6.91 -11.30 -5.29
C SER A 212 7.12 -10.33 -4.13
N ARG A 213 6.03 -9.83 -3.53
CA ARG A 213 6.10 -8.93 -2.38
C ARG A 213 6.59 -9.63 -1.10
N ILE A 214 6.08 -10.83 -0.81
CA ILE A 214 6.53 -11.65 0.33
C ILE A 214 8.03 -11.95 0.22
N GLU A 215 8.48 -12.40 -0.95
CA GLU A 215 9.88 -12.76 -1.21
C GLU A 215 10.79 -11.54 -1.16
N GLN A 216 10.32 -10.37 -1.62
CA GLN A 216 11.07 -9.12 -1.45
C GLN A 216 11.28 -8.82 0.04
N HIS A 217 10.24 -8.94 0.86
CA HIS A 217 10.33 -8.73 2.30
C HIS A 217 11.26 -9.74 2.98
N GLN A 218 11.28 -10.99 2.51
CA GLN A 218 12.22 -12.04 2.95
C GLN A 218 13.64 -11.87 2.37
N ASN A 219 13.92 -10.77 1.67
CA ASN A 219 15.19 -10.47 1.00
C ASN A 219 15.61 -11.54 -0.04
N GLN A 220 14.64 -12.29 -0.58
CA GLN A 220 14.78 -13.26 -1.67
C GLN A 220 14.54 -12.58 -3.02
N ILE A 221 15.33 -11.54 -3.32
CA ILE A 221 15.05 -10.61 -4.44
C ILE A 221 15.03 -11.33 -5.81
N SER A 222 15.87 -12.36 -6.00
CA SER A 222 15.85 -13.15 -7.25
C SER A 222 14.51 -13.84 -7.49
N ASN A 223 13.89 -14.38 -6.44
CA ASN A 223 12.57 -15.01 -6.53
C ASN A 223 11.49 -13.95 -6.73
N ALA A 224 11.61 -12.81 -6.03
CA ALA A 224 10.69 -11.70 -6.21
C ALA A 224 10.65 -11.21 -7.67
N ILE A 225 11.81 -11.11 -8.33
CA ILE A 225 11.92 -10.80 -9.76
C ILE A 225 11.29 -11.89 -10.62
N TYR A 226 11.54 -13.16 -10.31
CA TYR A 226 10.92 -14.28 -11.03
C TYR A 226 9.39 -14.17 -11.02
N HIS A 227 8.78 -14.02 -9.84
CA HIS A 227 7.34 -13.90 -9.72
C HIS A 227 6.80 -12.60 -10.35
N TRP A 228 7.52 -11.49 -10.28
CA TRP A 228 7.09 -10.27 -10.95
C TRP A 228 7.14 -10.38 -12.49
N LYS A 229 8.14 -11.07 -13.05
CA LYS A 229 8.18 -11.35 -14.51
C LYS A 229 6.96 -12.17 -14.95
N ARG A 230 6.49 -13.10 -14.11
CA ARG A 230 5.25 -13.86 -14.34
C ARG A 230 4.00 -12.96 -14.35
N VAL A 231 3.98 -11.89 -13.55
CA VAL A 231 2.92 -10.86 -13.64
C VAL A 231 2.94 -10.24 -15.03
N LEU A 232 4.10 -9.74 -15.49
CA LEU A 232 4.24 -9.05 -16.78
C LEU A 232 3.95 -9.94 -18.00
N GLU A 233 4.15 -11.26 -17.90
CA GLU A 233 3.78 -12.21 -18.96
C GLU A 233 2.25 -12.29 -19.20
N ARG A 234 1.43 -11.83 -18.26
CA ARG A 234 -0.03 -12.03 -18.23
C ARG A 234 -0.84 -10.76 -18.39
N ILE A 235 -0.19 -9.60 -18.36
CA ILE A 235 -0.84 -8.29 -18.44
C ILE A 235 -0.17 -7.44 -19.51
N GLU A 236 -0.88 -6.42 -19.98
CA GLU A 236 -0.25 -5.31 -20.67
C GLU A 236 0.37 -4.39 -19.61
N PRO A 237 1.70 -4.26 -19.52
CA PRO A 237 2.34 -3.55 -18.42
C PRO A 237 2.15 -2.04 -18.58
N SER A 238 1.65 -1.39 -17.52
CA SER A 238 1.70 0.08 -17.43
C SER A 238 3.12 0.55 -17.03
N PRO A 239 3.40 1.87 -17.07
CA PRO A 239 4.64 2.41 -16.53
C PRO A 239 4.90 2.00 -15.08
N GLN A 240 3.86 1.81 -14.27
CA GLN A 240 3.96 1.40 -12.87
C GLN A 240 4.46 -0.04 -12.74
N GLU A 241 3.90 -1.00 -13.50
CA GLU A 241 4.38 -2.39 -13.42
C GLU A 241 5.77 -2.57 -14.03
N THR A 242 6.09 -1.79 -15.06
CA THR A 242 7.44 -1.73 -15.64
C THR A 242 8.44 -1.19 -14.63
N PHE A 243 8.10 -0.11 -13.94
CA PHE A 243 8.94 0.48 -12.90
C PHE A 243 9.15 -0.49 -11.73
N ARG A 244 8.11 -1.22 -11.32
CA ARG A 244 8.21 -2.22 -10.25
C ARG A 244 9.24 -3.31 -10.57
N LEU A 245 9.30 -3.78 -11.81
CA LEU A 245 10.36 -4.72 -12.22
C LEU A 245 11.74 -4.08 -12.10
N LYS A 246 11.90 -2.87 -12.65
CA LYS A 246 13.16 -2.13 -12.60
C LYS A 246 13.63 -1.91 -11.17
N PHE A 247 12.70 -1.62 -10.25
CA PHE A 247 12.99 -1.46 -8.84
C PHE A 247 13.53 -2.76 -8.22
N LEU A 248 12.89 -3.91 -8.45
CA LEU A 248 13.38 -5.20 -7.95
C LEU A 248 14.75 -5.56 -8.55
N GLU A 249 14.96 -5.30 -9.84
CA GLU A 249 16.26 -5.51 -10.50
C GLU A 249 17.35 -4.59 -9.91
N SER A 250 17.00 -3.35 -9.54
CA SER A 250 17.92 -2.47 -8.82
C SER A 250 18.28 -3.00 -7.44
N GLU A 251 17.31 -3.55 -6.68
CA GLU A 251 17.56 -4.17 -5.38
C GLU A 251 18.53 -5.34 -5.48
N LEU A 252 18.38 -6.18 -6.52
CA LEU A 252 19.30 -7.28 -6.77
C LEU A 252 20.70 -6.78 -7.12
N TYR A 253 20.80 -5.70 -7.91
CA TYR A 253 22.08 -5.07 -8.23
C TYR A 253 22.76 -4.56 -6.96
N ILE A 254 22.03 -3.81 -6.12
CA ILE A 254 22.54 -3.29 -4.85
C ILE A 254 23.02 -4.43 -3.95
N GLN A 255 22.22 -5.49 -3.79
CA GLN A 255 22.57 -6.65 -2.97
C GLN A 255 23.88 -7.31 -3.41
N ARG A 256 24.22 -7.26 -4.70
CA ARG A 256 25.41 -7.91 -5.27
C ARG A 256 26.63 -7.00 -5.34
N HIS A 257 26.43 -5.70 -5.53
CA HIS A 257 27.50 -4.79 -5.93
C HIS A 257 27.80 -3.70 -4.89
N PHE A 258 26.89 -3.40 -3.97
CA PHE A 258 27.14 -2.37 -2.97
C PHE A 258 27.97 -2.95 -1.82
N LEU A 259 28.84 -2.10 -1.26
CA LEU A 259 29.56 -2.42 -0.05
C LEU A 259 28.64 -2.26 1.15
N THR A 260 28.80 -3.14 2.15
CA THR A 260 27.98 -3.11 3.36
C THR A 260 28.82 -2.69 4.57
N TYR A 261 28.31 -1.72 5.32
CA TYR A 261 28.85 -1.27 6.59
C TYR A 261 27.75 -1.34 7.64
N SER A 262 27.95 -2.18 8.66
CA SER A 262 26.98 -2.36 9.74
C SER A 262 27.51 -1.81 11.05
N THR A 263 26.63 -1.15 11.81
CA THR A 263 26.86 -0.71 13.18
C THR A 263 25.78 -1.34 14.08
N ALA A 264 25.76 -0.97 15.37
CA ALA A 264 24.66 -1.34 16.25
C ALA A 264 23.32 -0.71 15.81
N ARG A 265 23.35 0.49 15.21
CA ARG A 265 22.15 1.27 14.84
C ARG A 265 21.78 1.15 13.36
N TYR A 266 22.75 0.90 12.49
CA TYR A 266 22.58 1.02 11.04
C TYR A 266 23.07 -0.23 10.31
N GLU A 267 22.42 -0.55 9.19
CA GLU A 267 23.05 -1.26 8.09
C GLU A 267 23.05 -0.33 6.88
N VAL A 268 24.25 0.05 6.46
CA VAL A 268 24.47 0.97 5.35
C VAL A 268 24.99 0.17 4.17
N ARG A 269 24.29 0.24 3.05
CA ARG A 269 24.78 -0.26 1.77
C ARG A 269 25.12 0.93 0.90
N TYR A 270 26.34 1.01 0.40
CA TYR A 270 26.78 2.16 -0.39
C TYR A 270 27.48 1.74 -1.67
N ASP A 271 27.37 2.61 -2.66
CA ASP A 271 28.06 2.50 -3.93
C ASP A 271 29.58 2.41 -3.68
N PRO A 272 30.29 1.40 -4.22
CA PRO A 272 31.73 1.22 -4.02
C PRO A 272 32.57 2.45 -4.40
N ILE A 273 32.05 3.35 -5.24
CA ILE A 273 32.69 4.63 -5.55
C ILE A 273 32.89 5.52 -4.32
N PHE A 274 32.25 5.25 -3.18
CA PHE A 274 32.47 6.00 -1.94
C PHE A 274 33.44 5.32 -0.97
N GLU A 275 34.03 4.17 -1.32
CA GLU A 275 34.93 3.45 -0.40
C GLU A 275 36.15 4.28 0.00
N ASP A 276 36.80 4.93 -0.97
CA ASP A 276 37.93 5.83 -0.74
C ASP A 276 37.52 7.21 -0.17
N ALA A 277 36.21 7.50 -0.13
CA ALA A 277 35.61 8.74 0.38
C ALA A 277 34.72 8.50 1.60
N LYS A 278 34.89 7.37 2.29
CA LYS A 278 34.01 6.97 3.40
C LYS A 278 33.97 8.01 4.52
N GLU A 279 35.11 8.58 4.87
CA GLU A 279 35.21 9.59 5.93
C GLU A 279 34.67 10.97 5.53
N THR A 280 34.56 11.27 4.23
CA THR A 280 34.01 12.54 3.74
C THR A 280 32.55 12.45 3.33
N VAL A 281 32.06 11.24 3.05
CA VAL A 281 30.68 10.99 2.58
C VAL A 281 29.87 10.20 3.59
N ILE A 282 30.27 8.95 3.88
CA ILE A 282 29.47 8.02 4.66
C ILE A 282 29.46 8.40 6.15
N SER A 283 30.63 8.64 6.76
CA SER A 283 30.71 9.01 8.18
C SER A 283 29.91 10.30 8.49
N PRO A 284 30.06 11.40 7.74
CA PRO A 284 29.30 12.62 7.99
C PRO A 284 27.81 12.48 7.72
N LEU A 285 27.42 11.67 6.73
CA LEU A 285 26.02 11.33 6.47
C LEU A 285 25.40 10.62 7.70
N LEU A 286 26.09 9.64 8.26
CA LEU A 286 25.61 8.94 9.45
C LEU A 286 25.55 9.83 10.69
N THR A 287 26.48 10.77 10.85
CA THR A 287 26.39 11.79 11.90
C THR A 287 25.12 12.62 11.76
N MET A 288 24.77 13.06 10.55
CA MET A 288 23.51 13.81 10.33
C MET A 288 22.27 12.94 10.58
N VAL A 289 22.31 11.65 10.22
CA VAL A 289 21.22 10.72 10.55
C VAL A 289 21.08 10.57 12.06
N ASP A 290 22.18 10.43 12.81
CA ASP A 290 22.15 10.37 14.28
C ASP A 290 21.57 11.66 14.89
N GLU A 291 21.96 12.84 14.40
CA GLU A 291 21.41 14.15 14.84
C GLU A 291 19.90 14.26 14.59
N VAL A 292 19.47 13.95 13.36
CA VAL A 292 18.06 13.97 12.95
C VAL A 292 17.25 12.98 13.78
N LYS A 293 17.80 11.77 13.99
CA LYS A 293 17.18 10.73 14.79
C LYS A 293 16.97 11.17 16.24
N GLU A 294 18.02 11.67 16.90
CA GLU A 294 17.92 12.11 18.30
C GLU A 294 16.83 13.16 18.50
N SER A 295 16.76 14.14 17.59
CA SER A 295 15.76 15.20 17.65
C SER A 295 14.34 14.68 17.38
N LEU A 296 14.14 13.95 16.28
CA LEU A 296 12.81 13.50 15.85
C LEU A 296 12.25 12.38 16.73
N ASP A 297 13.07 11.45 17.21
CA ASP A 297 12.64 10.43 18.17
C ASP A 297 12.06 11.08 19.43
N LYS A 298 12.73 12.10 19.94
CA LYS A 298 12.28 12.86 21.11
C LYS A 298 10.98 13.62 20.82
N ARG A 299 10.91 14.31 19.67
CA ARG A 299 9.75 15.11 19.28
C ARG A 299 8.49 14.27 19.04
N LEU A 300 8.65 13.13 18.38
CA LEU A 300 7.57 12.20 18.03
C LEU A 300 7.36 11.11 19.09
N ASN A 301 8.14 11.12 20.18
CA ASN A 301 8.12 10.11 21.23
C ASN A 301 8.19 8.68 20.67
N ALA A 302 9.13 8.45 19.76
CA ALA A 302 9.39 7.19 19.08
C ALA A 302 10.80 6.68 19.40
N SER A 303 10.96 5.36 19.48
CA SER A 303 12.28 4.73 19.67
C SER A 303 12.40 3.44 18.85
N PRO A 304 12.60 3.56 17.53
CA PRO A 304 12.80 2.40 16.66
C PRO A 304 13.92 1.49 17.16
N ALA A 305 13.57 0.25 17.52
CA ALA A 305 14.52 -0.73 18.06
C ALA A 305 15.32 -1.47 16.96
N ASN A 306 14.79 -1.50 15.74
CA ASN A 306 15.42 -2.18 14.61
C ASN A 306 16.53 -1.32 14.01
N LYS A 307 17.54 -1.98 13.43
CA LYS A 307 18.57 -1.29 12.65
C LYS A 307 17.91 -0.56 11.48
N ILE A 308 18.31 0.69 11.27
CA ILE A 308 17.83 1.48 10.13
C ILE A 308 18.67 1.10 8.90
N MET A 309 17.98 0.72 7.83
CA MET A 309 18.59 0.35 6.56
C MET A 309 18.76 1.60 5.69
N ILE A 310 19.99 1.95 5.35
CA ILE A 310 20.32 3.14 4.57
C ILE A 310 21.08 2.74 3.32
N LEU A 311 20.59 3.16 2.16
CA LEU A 311 21.23 2.91 0.87
C LEU A 311 21.76 4.23 0.33
N VAL A 312 23.07 4.28 0.04
CA VAL A 312 23.75 5.48 -0.43
C VAL A 312 24.26 5.24 -1.85
N TYR A 313 23.68 5.97 -2.80
CA TYR A 313 24.00 5.87 -4.22
C TYR A 313 24.85 7.06 -4.64
N SER A 314 25.72 6.87 -5.63
CA SER A 314 26.11 8.02 -6.45
C SER A 314 24.91 8.51 -7.26
N GLU A 315 24.86 9.80 -7.58
CA GLU A 315 23.80 10.36 -8.43
C GLU A 315 23.71 9.63 -9.79
N GLU A 316 24.85 9.24 -10.37
CA GLU A 316 24.90 8.47 -11.62
C GLU A 316 24.23 7.09 -11.46
N THR A 317 24.64 6.30 -10.45
CA THR A 317 24.05 4.99 -10.17
C THR A 317 22.56 5.11 -9.87
N PHE A 318 22.16 6.10 -9.06
CA PHE A 318 20.76 6.36 -8.74
C PHE A 318 19.95 6.64 -10.00
N ASN A 319 20.43 7.55 -10.86
CA ASN A 319 19.73 7.90 -12.10
C ASN A 319 19.65 6.73 -13.09
N SER A 320 20.72 5.94 -13.20
CA SER A 320 20.75 4.75 -14.05
C SER A 320 19.73 3.70 -13.59
N LEU A 321 19.74 3.36 -12.29
CA LEU A 321 18.87 2.34 -11.72
C LEU A 321 17.42 2.80 -11.59
N LEU A 322 17.19 4.05 -11.16
CA LEU A 322 15.89 4.52 -10.66
C LEU A 322 15.38 5.82 -11.32
N GLY A 323 16.24 6.54 -12.04
CA GLY A 323 15.95 7.87 -12.61
C GLY A 323 14.85 7.92 -13.68
N GLY A 324 14.29 6.79 -14.11
CA GLY A 324 13.09 6.78 -14.96
C GLY A 324 11.83 7.26 -14.23
N ALA A 325 11.75 7.05 -12.90
CA ALA A 325 10.59 7.39 -12.07
C ALA A 325 10.87 8.51 -11.05
N PHE A 326 12.14 8.78 -10.74
CA PHE A 326 12.54 9.69 -9.66
C PHE A 326 13.54 10.75 -10.13
N ARG A 327 13.34 11.36 -11.31
CA ARG A 327 14.26 12.39 -11.82
C ARG A 327 14.34 13.53 -10.81
N ARG A 328 15.58 13.87 -10.40
CA ARG A 328 15.92 15.03 -9.54
C ARG A 328 15.52 14.89 -8.07
N ILE A 329 15.34 13.67 -7.57
CA ILE A 329 15.09 13.41 -6.15
C ILE A 329 16.42 13.00 -5.47
N GLU A 330 16.72 13.63 -4.34
CA GLU A 330 17.96 13.40 -3.58
C GLU A 330 17.85 12.26 -2.56
N GLY A 331 16.63 11.78 -2.30
CA GLY A 331 16.36 10.62 -1.47
C GLY A 331 14.90 10.20 -1.47
N PHE A 332 14.63 8.97 -1.07
CA PHE A 332 13.26 8.50 -0.84
C PHE A 332 13.22 7.32 0.14
N PHE A 333 12.12 7.22 0.87
CA PHE A 333 11.73 6.08 1.68
C PHE A 333 10.84 5.13 0.87
N SER A 334 11.09 3.83 1.00
CA SER A 334 10.29 2.80 0.33
C SER A 334 9.38 2.08 1.31
N PHE A 335 8.07 2.18 1.08
CA PHE A 335 7.04 1.46 1.83
C PHE A 335 7.13 -0.06 1.73
N GLU A 336 7.77 -0.57 0.69
CA GLU A 336 7.81 -2.01 0.40
C GLU A 336 8.88 -2.74 1.20
N ASP A 337 9.95 -2.04 1.60
CA ASP A 337 11.08 -2.64 2.32
C ASP A 337 11.62 -1.81 3.48
N ALA A 338 10.95 -0.71 3.81
CA ALA A 338 11.27 0.19 4.91
C ALA A 338 12.72 0.72 4.91
N LYS A 339 13.33 0.88 3.73
CA LYS A 339 14.70 1.40 3.59
C LYS A 339 14.71 2.85 3.14
N ILE A 340 15.65 3.62 3.70
CA ILE A 340 15.96 4.99 3.29
C ILE A 340 17.00 4.92 2.17
N ARG A 341 16.75 5.61 1.05
CA ARG A 341 17.66 5.68 -0.10
C ARG A 341 18.07 7.13 -0.31
N LEU A 342 19.36 7.38 -0.46
CA LEU A 342 19.93 8.72 -0.62
C LEU A 342 20.87 8.75 -1.82
N ALA A 343 20.71 9.75 -2.68
CA ALA A 343 21.57 10.01 -3.82
C ALA A 343 22.55 11.13 -3.47
N VAL A 344 23.85 10.82 -3.48
CA VAL A 344 24.90 11.79 -3.20
C VAL A 344 25.52 12.26 -4.51
N LYS A 345 25.48 13.57 -4.74
CA LYS A 345 25.95 14.21 -5.99
C LYS A 345 27.44 14.05 -6.22
N SER A 346 28.25 14.20 -5.19
CA SER A 346 29.69 14.10 -5.29
C SER A 346 30.33 13.58 -4.00
N ARG A 347 31.64 13.36 -4.04
CA ARG A 347 32.45 12.97 -2.87
C ARG A 347 32.72 14.14 -1.90
N SER A 348 32.13 15.32 -2.15
CA SER A 348 32.34 16.52 -1.34
C SER A 348 31.48 16.49 -0.06
N LEU A 349 32.09 16.91 1.05
CA LEU A 349 31.37 17.06 2.32
C LEU A 349 30.28 18.14 2.25
N GLN A 350 30.41 19.11 1.34
CA GLN A 350 29.41 20.16 1.16
C GLN A 350 28.12 19.58 0.55
N ASP A 351 28.22 18.73 -0.47
CA ASP A 351 27.06 18.06 -1.07
C ASP A 351 26.37 17.13 -0.09
N VAL A 352 27.14 16.44 0.75
CA VAL A 352 26.61 15.61 1.83
C VAL A 352 25.79 16.46 2.79
N ARG A 353 26.31 17.60 3.25
CA ARG A 353 25.60 18.49 4.18
C ARG A 353 24.27 19.02 3.64
N PHE A 354 24.14 19.19 2.32
CA PHE A 354 22.86 19.60 1.72
C PHE A 354 21.76 18.55 1.87
N LEU A 355 22.11 17.28 2.11
CA LEU A 355 21.13 16.21 2.33
C LEU A 355 20.47 16.26 3.70
N LYS A 356 20.83 17.16 4.63
CA LYS A 356 20.24 17.18 5.98
C LYS A 356 18.70 17.29 5.96
N SER A 357 18.15 18.14 5.08
CA SER A 357 16.69 18.28 4.93
C SER A 357 16.04 17.00 4.38
N THR A 358 16.65 16.44 3.33
CA THR A 358 16.23 15.16 2.74
C THR A 358 16.28 14.02 3.76
N ILE A 359 17.35 13.90 4.54
CA ILE A 359 17.48 12.90 5.61
C ILE A 359 16.39 13.08 6.65
N CYS A 360 16.08 14.33 7.04
CA CYS A 360 14.97 14.63 7.94
C CYS A 360 13.64 14.13 7.35
N HIS A 361 13.35 14.50 6.10
CA HIS A 361 12.14 14.10 5.38
C HIS A 361 11.99 12.57 5.32
N GLU A 362 13.02 11.86 4.88
CA GLU A 362 12.99 10.40 4.76
C GLU A 362 12.95 9.68 6.10
N TYR A 363 13.58 10.25 7.14
CA TYR A 363 13.49 9.70 8.48
C TYR A 363 12.08 9.83 9.06
N ILE A 364 11.36 10.92 8.74
CA ILE A 364 9.97 11.07 9.14
C ILE A 364 9.10 10.00 8.46
N HIS A 365 9.27 9.73 7.17
CA HIS A 365 8.58 8.61 6.50
C HIS A 365 8.85 7.27 7.20
N PHE A 366 10.10 7.02 7.58
CA PHE A 366 10.48 5.84 8.37
C PHE A 366 9.77 5.81 9.73
N LEU A 367 9.70 6.93 10.47
CA LEU A 367 9.01 7.01 11.75
C LEU A 367 7.49 6.83 11.60
N ILE A 368 6.87 7.40 10.56
CA ILE A 368 5.46 7.17 10.26
C ILE A 368 5.22 5.68 10.03
N HIS A 369 6.06 5.05 9.21
CA HIS A 369 5.97 3.61 8.95
C HIS A 369 6.16 2.78 10.23
N TYR A 370 7.13 3.15 11.08
CA TYR A 370 7.41 2.47 12.34
C TYR A 370 6.24 2.60 13.34
N ILE A 371 5.77 3.83 13.60
CA ILE A 371 4.70 4.09 14.59
C ILE A 371 3.39 3.44 14.13
N SER A 372 3.06 3.58 12.84
CA SER A 372 1.84 2.98 12.27
C SER A 372 1.98 1.49 11.93
N GLN A 373 3.09 0.84 12.31
CA GLN A 373 3.34 -0.59 12.03
C GLN A 373 3.15 -0.95 10.54
N GLY A 374 3.48 -0.02 9.63
CA GLY A 374 3.32 -0.16 8.19
C GLY A 374 1.88 -0.11 7.66
N ARG A 375 0.88 0.18 8.53
CA ARG A 375 -0.55 0.23 8.18
C ARG A 375 -0.95 1.53 7.52
N LEU A 376 -0.32 2.67 7.87
CA LEU A 376 -0.59 3.91 7.16
C LEU A 376 0.11 3.91 5.80
N ARG A 377 -0.67 3.81 4.72
CA ARG A 377 -0.17 3.79 3.32
C ARG A 377 -0.74 4.91 2.45
N ILE A 378 -1.34 5.92 3.07
CA ILE A 378 -1.92 7.08 2.39
C ILE A 378 -0.81 8.08 2.05
N ARG A 379 -0.43 8.16 0.76
CA ARG A 379 0.74 8.93 0.33
C ARG A 379 0.68 10.41 0.72
N TRP A 380 -0.38 11.13 0.37
CA TRP A 380 -0.47 12.56 0.65
C TRP A 380 -0.32 12.85 2.16
N LEU A 381 -0.81 11.94 3.02
CA LEU A 381 -0.70 12.08 4.46
C LEU A 381 0.74 11.87 4.94
N HIS A 382 1.44 10.86 4.41
CA HIS A 382 2.88 10.68 4.66
C HIS A 382 3.67 11.92 4.31
N GLU A 383 3.45 12.44 3.12
CA GLU A 383 4.19 13.58 2.57
C GLU A 383 3.86 14.87 3.31
N GLY A 384 2.60 15.10 3.66
CA GLY A 384 2.19 16.24 4.48
C GLY A 384 2.82 16.22 5.87
N ILE A 385 2.89 15.05 6.52
CA ILE A 385 3.53 14.90 7.84
C ILE A 385 5.04 15.09 7.72
N ALA A 386 5.67 14.48 6.71
CA ALA A 386 7.10 14.63 6.43
C ALA A 386 7.47 16.09 6.17
N SER A 387 6.76 16.79 5.28
CA SER A 387 7.00 18.21 5.00
C SER A 387 6.73 19.12 6.21
N TYR A 388 5.72 18.82 7.04
CA TYR A 388 5.45 19.60 8.25
C TYR A 388 6.63 19.50 9.24
N PHE A 389 7.04 18.28 9.58
CA PHE A 389 8.12 18.07 10.56
C PHE A 389 9.49 18.43 10.00
N GLU A 390 9.74 18.27 8.70
CA GLU A 390 10.96 18.76 8.03
C GLU A 390 11.11 20.27 8.23
N LYS A 391 10.08 21.05 7.88
CA LYS A 391 10.08 22.51 8.08
C LYS A 391 10.28 22.87 9.54
N ALA A 392 9.61 22.17 10.44
CA ALA A 392 9.68 22.44 11.87
C ALA A 392 11.01 22.05 12.52
N GLU A 393 11.81 21.19 11.87
CA GLU A 393 13.11 20.72 12.35
C GLU A 393 14.27 21.48 11.73
N THR A 394 14.22 21.76 10.43
CA THR A 394 15.33 22.34 9.67
C THR A 394 15.13 23.82 9.37
N GLY A 395 13.90 24.33 9.48
CA GLY A 395 13.52 25.68 9.03
C GLY A 395 13.43 25.81 7.51
N PHE A 396 13.71 24.75 6.75
CA PHE A 396 13.59 24.74 5.30
C PHE A 396 12.14 24.53 4.89
N ASP A 397 11.58 25.46 4.10
CA ASP A 397 10.26 25.30 3.50
C ASP A 397 10.40 25.28 1.98
N PRO A 398 10.32 24.10 1.34
CA PRO A 398 10.43 23.99 -0.12
C PRO A 398 9.27 24.69 -0.85
N PHE A 399 8.23 25.10 -0.14
CA PHE A 399 7.05 25.75 -0.70
C PHE A 399 6.91 27.22 -0.28
N ALA A 400 7.97 27.86 0.25
CA ALA A 400 7.92 29.24 0.72
C ALA A 400 7.39 30.23 -0.33
N ASP A 401 7.80 30.07 -1.60
CA ASP A 401 7.32 30.90 -2.71
C ASP A 401 5.83 30.69 -3.01
N ILE A 402 5.35 29.44 -2.89
CA ILE A 402 3.93 29.10 -3.04
C ILE A 402 3.14 29.68 -1.87
N ASP A 403 3.63 29.56 -0.64
CA ASP A 403 2.99 30.05 0.59
C ASP A 403 2.80 31.59 0.57
N GLN A 404 3.81 32.32 0.07
CA GLN A 404 3.74 33.76 -0.12
C GLN A 404 2.72 34.19 -1.20
N ALA A 405 2.62 33.42 -2.29
CA ALA A 405 1.70 33.72 -3.40
C ALA A 405 0.26 33.25 -3.14
N ALA A 406 0.07 32.19 -2.35
CA ALA A 406 -1.20 31.52 -2.11
C ALA A 406 -1.89 32.06 -0.86
N THR A 407 -2.55 33.22 -0.94
CA THR A 407 -3.24 33.77 0.24
C THR A 407 -4.42 32.93 0.72
N ARG A 408 -5.12 32.19 -0.16
CA ARG A 408 -6.23 31.27 0.15
C ARG A 408 -6.43 30.23 -0.95
N VAL A 409 -5.69 29.12 -0.91
CA VAL A 409 -5.88 28.01 -1.83
C VAL A 409 -6.82 26.99 -1.19
N PRO A 410 -8.01 26.71 -1.77
CA PRO A 410 -8.81 25.56 -1.39
C PRO A 410 -7.99 24.28 -1.58
N VAL A 411 -7.97 23.39 -0.59
CA VAL A 411 -7.37 22.07 -0.78
C VAL A 411 -8.32 21.23 -1.62
N ASP A 412 -7.88 20.84 -2.82
CA ASP A 412 -8.61 19.85 -3.59
C ASP A 412 -8.21 18.46 -3.08
N LEU A 413 -8.89 17.98 -2.04
CA LEU A 413 -8.69 16.63 -1.53
C LEU A 413 -8.87 15.57 -2.62
N SER A 414 -9.69 15.84 -3.65
CA SER A 414 -9.83 14.90 -4.77
C SER A 414 -8.59 14.87 -5.66
N ALA A 415 -7.80 15.95 -5.73
CA ALA A 415 -6.51 15.98 -6.42
C ALA A 415 -5.40 15.31 -5.58
N LEU A 416 -5.38 15.53 -4.26
CA LEU A 416 -4.48 14.83 -3.33
C LEU A 416 -4.68 13.30 -3.36
N LEU A 417 -5.91 12.85 -3.56
CA LEU A 417 -6.27 11.45 -3.72
C LEU A 417 -6.01 10.88 -5.13
N GLN A 418 -5.84 11.72 -6.15
CA GLN A 418 -5.63 11.30 -7.55
C GLN A 418 -4.15 11.10 -7.94
N HIS A 419 -3.22 11.20 -6.98
CA HIS A 419 -1.80 10.90 -7.17
C HIS A 419 -1.07 11.76 -8.22
N GLU A 420 -1.56 12.96 -8.54
CA GLU A 420 -0.70 13.92 -9.24
C GLU A 420 0.32 14.46 -8.25
N ILE A 421 1.51 13.84 -8.26
CA ILE A 421 2.69 14.33 -7.57
C ILE A 421 3.07 15.67 -8.24
N THR A 422 2.53 16.73 -7.68
CA THR A 422 2.86 18.11 -8.04
C THR A 422 3.35 18.80 -6.80
N ASP A 423 4.25 19.77 -6.93
CA ASP A 423 4.70 20.60 -5.82
C ASP A 423 3.51 21.22 -5.07
N PHE A 424 2.43 21.51 -5.79
CA PHE A 424 1.18 21.99 -5.25
C PHE A 424 0.41 20.95 -4.40
N GLY A 425 0.41 19.69 -4.81
CA GLY A 425 -0.16 18.59 -4.02
C GLY A 425 0.60 18.35 -2.72
N TYR A 426 1.94 18.42 -2.76
CA TYR A 426 2.75 18.36 -1.55
C TYR A 426 2.47 19.54 -0.60
N TYR A 427 2.42 20.75 -1.15
CA TYR A 427 2.07 21.94 -0.40
C TYR A 427 0.68 21.82 0.26
N GLN A 428 -0.34 21.43 -0.49
CA GLN A 428 -1.69 21.22 0.04
C GLN A 428 -1.74 20.14 1.12
N SER A 429 -0.93 19.08 0.98
CA SER A 429 -0.79 18.04 2.00
C SER A 429 -0.23 18.61 3.30
N ARG A 430 0.82 19.43 3.23
CA ARG A 430 1.39 20.12 4.40
C ARG A 430 0.35 21.02 5.09
N LEU A 431 -0.42 21.81 4.34
CA LEU A 431 -1.46 22.69 4.90
C LEU A 431 -2.52 21.93 5.70
N VAL A 432 -2.90 20.74 5.22
CA VAL A 432 -3.85 19.88 5.96
C VAL A 432 -3.26 19.44 7.30
N ILE A 433 -1.97 19.10 7.35
CA ILE A 433 -1.29 18.71 8.60
C ILE A 433 -1.11 19.90 9.53
N GLU A 434 -0.72 21.07 9.01
CA GLU A 434 -0.64 22.30 9.79
C GLU A 434 -1.98 22.64 10.44
N TYR A 435 -3.10 22.49 9.74
CA TYR A 435 -4.43 22.65 10.33
C TYR A 435 -4.71 21.67 11.48
N LEU A 436 -4.40 20.39 11.30
CA LEU A 436 -4.59 19.37 12.35
C LEU A 436 -3.73 19.68 13.58
N VAL A 437 -2.49 20.10 13.38
CA VAL A 437 -1.57 20.51 14.44
C VAL A 437 -2.04 21.80 15.11
N ASN A 438 -2.49 22.81 14.38
CA ASN A 438 -3.04 24.05 14.94
C ASN A 438 -4.30 23.78 15.79
N ARG A 439 -5.09 22.77 15.43
CA ARG A 439 -6.31 22.39 16.14
C ARG A 439 -6.04 21.65 17.45
N ARG A 440 -5.09 20.71 17.49
CA ARG A 440 -4.90 19.78 18.62
C ARG A 440 -3.45 19.52 19.06
N GLY A 441 -2.47 20.08 18.36
CA GLY A 441 -1.04 19.94 18.63
C GLY A 441 -0.40 18.72 17.96
N GLU A 442 0.93 18.71 17.91
CA GLU A 442 1.74 17.66 17.26
C GLU A 442 1.54 16.28 17.90
N ARG A 443 1.33 16.23 19.23
CA ARG A 443 1.10 14.98 19.95
C ARG A 443 -0.07 14.19 19.37
N GLN A 444 -1.08 14.86 18.83
CA GLN A 444 -2.25 14.21 18.26
C GLN A 444 -1.98 13.56 16.91
N ILE A 445 -0.96 14.03 16.17
CA ILE A 445 -0.45 13.31 14.99
C ILE A 445 0.16 11.99 15.44
N VAL A 446 0.94 11.98 16.51
CA VAL A 446 1.56 10.74 17.05
C VAL A 446 0.49 9.76 17.53
N GLU A 447 -0.51 10.21 18.28
CA GLU A 447 -1.62 9.34 18.72
C GLU A 447 -2.43 8.81 17.54
N PHE A 448 -2.65 9.63 16.50
CA PHE A 448 -3.28 9.19 15.27
C PHE A 448 -2.46 8.08 14.59
N LEU A 449 -1.14 8.24 14.47
CA LEU A 449 -0.27 7.20 13.89
C LEU A 449 -0.29 5.91 14.71
N LYS A 450 -0.35 5.99 16.05
CA LYS A 450 -0.47 4.81 16.92
C LYS A 450 -1.81 4.11 16.72
N SER A 451 -2.92 4.84 16.68
CA SER A 451 -4.26 4.31 16.41
C SER A 451 -4.32 3.59 15.06
N MET A 452 -3.74 4.19 14.00
CA MET A 452 -3.56 3.48 12.72
C MET A 452 -2.70 2.22 12.86
N GLY A 453 -1.67 2.25 13.70
CA GLY A 453 -0.82 1.12 14.03
C GLY A 453 -1.52 0.03 14.84
N GLU A 454 -2.53 0.37 15.63
CA GLU A 454 -3.38 -0.58 16.39
C GLU A 454 -4.46 -1.22 15.50
N GLY A 455 -4.66 -0.69 14.29
CA GLY A 455 -5.59 -1.23 13.29
C GLY A 455 -6.93 -0.50 13.24
N ASP A 456 -7.03 0.66 13.88
CA ASP A 456 -8.21 1.50 13.79
C ASP A 456 -8.41 2.02 12.36
N SER A 457 -9.68 2.29 12.02
CA SER A 457 -9.99 2.92 10.74
C SER A 457 -9.50 4.37 10.73
N PHE A 458 -9.20 4.87 9.53
CA PHE A 458 -8.79 6.27 9.35
C PHE A 458 -9.81 7.24 9.97
N GLU A 459 -11.11 6.97 9.79
CA GLU A 459 -12.18 7.82 10.29
C GLU A 459 -12.32 7.78 11.80
N ASP A 460 -12.14 6.61 12.42
CA ASP A 460 -12.19 6.49 13.87
C ASP A 460 -10.97 7.16 14.49
N ALA A 461 -9.77 6.90 13.96
CA ALA A 461 -8.53 7.57 14.39
C ALA A 461 -8.61 9.10 14.24
N LEU A 462 -9.17 9.59 13.12
CA LEU A 462 -9.37 11.02 12.86
C LEU A 462 -10.34 11.63 13.88
N TYR A 463 -11.45 10.95 14.17
CA TYR A 463 -12.43 11.42 15.13
C TYR A 463 -11.86 11.43 16.55
N ASP A 464 -11.21 10.36 16.98
CA ASP A 464 -10.70 10.22 18.34
C ASP A 464 -9.54 11.19 18.62
N CYS A 465 -8.65 11.40 17.64
CA CYS A 465 -7.50 12.28 17.81
C CYS A 465 -7.83 13.76 17.55
N PHE A 466 -8.69 14.07 16.58
CA PHE A 466 -8.92 15.45 16.13
C PHE A 466 -10.33 15.97 16.41
N GLY A 467 -11.27 15.11 16.79
CA GLY A 467 -12.69 15.46 16.95
C GLY A 467 -13.31 15.91 15.64
N LEU A 468 -12.95 15.25 14.54
CA LEU A 468 -13.44 15.53 13.20
C LEU A 468 -14.03 14.26 12.60
N THR A 469 -15.28 14.34 12.18
CA THR A 469 -15.80 13.35 11.22
C THR A 469 -15.11 13.53 9.87
N LEU A 470 -15.12 12.50 9.04
CA LEU A 470 -14.54 12.58 7.69
C LEU A 470 -15.19 13.72 6.88
N ASP A 471 -16.51 13.92 6.99
CA ASP A 471 -17.22 14.98 6.28
C ASP A 471 -16.80 16.38 6.75
N GLU A 472 -16.60 16.57 8.06
CA GLU A 472 -16.11 17.84 8.62
C GLU A 472 -14.68 18.12 8.20
N PHE A 473 -13.82 17.09 8.21
CA PHE A 473 -12.44 17.20 7.74
C PHE A 473 -12.38 17.57 6.26
N VAL A 474 -13.17 16.91 5.42
CA VAL A 474 -13.25 17.20 3.98
C VAL A 474 -13.71 18.63 3.72
N ARG A 475 -14.72 19.09 4.47
CA ARG A 475 -15.23 20.46 4.37
C ARG A 475 -14.20 21.49 4.81
N ALA A 476 -13.56 21.27 5.96
CA ALA A 476 -12.54 22.17 6.50
C ALA A 476 -11.35 22.35 5.54
N ALA A 477 -10.90 21.25 4.93
CA ALA A 477 -9.85 21.28 3.91
C ALA A 477 -10.31 22.00 2.63
N GLY A 478 -11.53 21.71 2.16
CA GLY A 478 -12.07 22.24 0.90
C GLY A 478 -12.42 23.73 0.91
N GLU A 479 -12.72 24.33 2.07
CA GLU A 479 -13.10 25.75 2.16
C GLU A 479 -11.90 26.72 2.23
N GLY A 480 -10.66 26.21 2.25
CA GLY A 480 -9.47 27.06 2.37
C GLY A 480 -9.36 27.74 3.74
N ASN A 481 -10.08 27.24 4.75
CA ASN A 481 -10.05 27.69 6.13
C ASN A 481 -8.84 27.14 6.93
N LEU A 482 -7.80 26.65 6.24
CA LEU A 482 -6.64 25.97 6.83
C LEU A 482 -5.54 26.95 7.33
N LYS A 483 -5.87 28.21 7.62
CA LYS A 483 -4.93 29.18 8.22
C LYS A 483 -5.27 29.45 9.67
#